data_AF-A0AA44Q5U7-F1
#
_entry.id   AF-A0AA44Q5U7-F1
#
_cell.length_a   1.000
_cell.length_b   1.000
_cell.length_c   1.000
_cell.angle_alpha   90.00
_cell.angle_beta   90.00
_cell.angle_gamma   90.00
#
_symmetry.space_group_name_H-M   'P 1'
#
loop_
_entity.id
_entity.type
_entity.pdbx_description
1 polymer ?
#
loop_
_entity_poly.entity_id
_entity_poly.type
_entity_poly.pdbx_seq_one_letter_code
_entity_poly.pdbx_strand_id
1 'polypeptide(L)' 'EEGLEKGLEKGREEGIEQGKVQLIRGMHKNGMLLEDIAKFTGLSTEEIQNILL' A
#
# COMPACT_ATOMS: atom_id res chain seq x y z
N GLU A 1 -24.61 8.56 16.02
CA GLU A 1 -23.83 7.34 15.72
C GLU A 1 -23.03 7.45 14.42
N GLU A 2 -23.61 7.93 13.31
CA GLU A 2 -22.93 7.97 12.00
C GLU A 2 -21.55 8.64 11.95
N GLY A 3 -21.30 9.67 12.79
CA GLY A 3 -20.01 10.37 12.79
C GLY A 3 -18.85 9.49 13.26
N LEU A 4 -19.11 8.54 14.16
CA LEU A 4 -18.08 7.64 14.69
C LEU A 4 -17.76 6.53 13.68
N GLU A 5 -18.78 5.95 13.05
CA GLU A 5 -18.60 4.92 12.01
C GLU A 5 -17.82 5.46 10.81
N LYS A 6 -18.17 6.65 10.30
CA LYS A 6 -17.45 7.30 9.20
C LYS A 6 -16.00 7.62 9.59
N GLY A 7 -15.74 7.96 10.85
CA GLY A 7 -14.39 8.20 11.35
C GLY A 7 -13.54 6.94 11.39
N LEU A 8 -14.12 5.83 11.86
CA LEU A 8 -13.45 4.53 11.95
C LEU A 8 -13.17 3.93 10.57
N GLU A 9 -14.12 4.03 9.64
CA GLU A 9 -13.97 3.56 8.27
C GLU A 9 -12.83 4.29 7.56
N LYS A 10 -12.82 5.63 7.62
CA LYS A 10 -11.72 6.45 7.05
C LYS A 10 -10.38 6.12 7.67
N GLY A 11 -10.29 6.04 9.00
CA GLY A 11 -9.03 5.71 9.68
C GLY A 11 -8.51 4.32 9.31
N ARG A 12 -9.43 3.35 9.11
CA ARG A 12 -9.08 2.01 8.65
C ARG A 12 -8.57 2.02 7.20
N GLU A 13 -9.24 2.73 6.29
CA GLU A 13 -8.80 2.85 4.90
C GLU A 13 -7.44 3.52 4.79
N GLU A 14 -7.24 4.65 5.48
CA GLU A 14 -5.96 5.37 5.52
C GLU A 14 -4.84 4.48 6.07
N GLY A 15 -5.10 3.71 7.14
CA GLY A 15 -4.14 2.78 7.71
C GLY A 15 -3.75 1.66 6.75
N ILE A 16 -4.71 1.11 6.01
CA ILE A 16 -4.47 0.07 4.99
C ILE A 16 -3.60 0.63 3.86
N GLU A 17 -3.92 1.81 3.34
CA GLU A 17 -3.16 2.44 2.26
C GLU A 17 -1.73 2.80 2.70
N GLN A 18 -1.55 3.38 3.89
CA GLN A 18 -0.22 3.67 4.44
C GLN A 18 0.60 2.38 4.63
N GLY A 19 -0.03 1.31 5.12
CA GLY A 19 0.61 0.00 5.28
C GLY A 19 1.12 -0.57 3.96
N LYS A 20 0.31 -0.51 2.89
CA LYS A 20 0.73 -0.95 1.54
C LYS A 20 1.93 -0.16 1.04
N VAL A 21 1.91 1.17 1.17
CA VAL A 21 3.01 2.04 0.73
C VAL A 21 4.31 1.71 1.45
N GLN A 22 4.26 1.55 2.77
CA GLN A 22 5.45 1.19 3.57
C GLN A 22 6.00 -0.18 3.20
N LEU A 23 5.12 -1.18 2.97
CA LEU A 23 5.50 -2.51 2.55
C LEU A 23 6.25 -2.50 1.21
N ILE A 24 5.67 -1.85 0.20
CA ILE A 24 6.24 -1.75 -1.16
C ILE A 24 7.59 -1.04 -1.14
N ARG A 25 7.68 0.11 -0.45
CA ARG A 25 8.94 0.85 -0.30
C ARG A 25 10.00 0.02 0.43
N GLY A 26 9.60 -0.72 1.46
CA GLY A 26 10.46 -1.63 2.20
C GLY A 26 11.01 -2.75 1.31
N MET A 27 10.16 -3.42 0.55
CA MET A 27 10.57 -4.48 -0.38
C MET A 27 11.54 -3.96 -1.44
N HIS A 28 11.20 -2.84 -2.08
CA HIS A 28 12.05 -2.21 -3.10
C HIS A 28 13.42 -1.79 -2.53
N LYS A 29 13.44 -1.19 -1.34
CA LYS A 29 14.69 -0.79 -0.65
C LYS A 29 15.58 -2.00 -0.31
N ASN A 30 15.01 -3.17 -0.10
CA ASN A 30 15.75 -4.42 0.12
C ASN A 30 16.20 -5.09 -1.19
N GLY A 31 16.07 -4.42 -2.34
CA GLY A 31 16.56 -4.90 -3.63
C GLY A 31 15.60 -5.86 -4.34
N MET A 32 14.35 -5.97 -3.89
CA MET A 32 13.34 -6.77 -4.57
C MET A 32 12.93 -6.10 -5.90
N LEU A 33 12.86 -6.89 -6.96
CA LEU A 33 12.41 -6.43 -8.28
C LEU A 33 10.92 -6.10 -8.26
N LEU A 34 10.51 -5.12 -9.09
CA LEU A 34 9.10 -4.70 -9.18
C LEU A 34 8.16 -5.85 -9.52
N GLU A 35 8.60 -6.78 -10.38
CA GLU A 35 7.82 -7.98 -10.74
C GLU A 35 7.57 -8.91 -9.57
N ASP A 36 8.52 -9.01 -8.63
CA ASP A 36 8.35 -9.84 -7.44
C ASP A 36 7.48 -9.13 -6.40
N ILE A 37 7.64 -7.82 -6.23
CA ILE A 37 6.75 -7.00 -5.41
C ILE A 37 5.30 -7.11 -5.93
N ALA A 38 5.11 -7.09 -7.25
CA ALA A 38 3.80 -7.29 -7.89
C ALA A 38 3.18 -8.64 -7.52
N LYS A 39 3.96 -9.73 -7.56
CA LYS A 39 3.49 -11.06 -7.14
C LYS A 39 3.08 -11.11 -5.66
N PHE A 40 3.82 -10.44 -4.77
CA PHE A 40 3.54 -10.47 -3.33
C PHE A 40 2.39 -9.56 -2.91
N THR A 41 2.22 -8.43 -3.60
CA THR A 41 1.22 -7.41 -3.24
C THR A 41 -0.08 -7.56 -4.04
N GLY A 42 -0.05 -8.29 -5.16
CA GLY A 42 -1.16 -8.40 -6.10
C GLY A 42 -1.39 -7.13 -6.93
N LEU A 43 -0.48 -6.17 -6.86
CA LEU A 43 -0.54 -4.92 -7.62
C LEU A 43 0.21 -5.06 -8.94
N SER A 44 -0.17 -4.26 -9.92
CA SER A 44 0.61 -4.11 -11.14
C SER A 44 1.93 -3.38 -10.88
N THR A 45 2.92 -3.62 -11.74
CA THR A 45 4.20 -2.90 -11.68
C THR A 45 4.01 -1.38 -11.86
N GLU A 46 2.98 -0.96 -12.59
CA GLU A 46 2.63 0.46 -12.78
C GLU A 46 2.11 1.09 -11.48
N GLU A 47 1.20 0.42 -10.77
CA GLU A 47 0.74 0.86 -9.45
C GLU A 47 1.89 0.94 -8.44
N ILE A 48 2.76 -0.07 -8.43
CA ILE A 48 3.95 -0.07 -7.58
C ILE A 48 4.87 1.08 -7.93
N GLN A 49 5.09 1.35 -9.22
CA GLN A 49 5.93 2.45 -9.67
C GLN A 49 5.35 3.80 -9.23
N ASN A 50 4.03 3.97 -9.33
CA ASN A 50 3.33 5.17 -8.83
C ASN A 50 3.50 5.39 -7.31
N ILE A 51 3.63 4.31 -6.54
CA ILE A 51 3.87 4.36 -5.08
C ILE A 51 5.34 4.69 -4.74
N LEU A 52 6.26 4.31 -5.63
CA LEU A 52 7.71 4.51 -5.48
C LEU A 52 8.20 5.88 -6.00
N LEU A 53 7.44 6.52 -6.90
CA LEU A 53 7.64 7.93 -7.30
C LEU A 53 7.50 8.88 -6.10
#